data_AF-A0A5B6V9H6-F1
#
_entry.id   AF-A0A5B6V9H6-F1
#
_cell.length_a   1.000
_cell.length_b   1.000
_cell.length_c   1.000
_cell.angle_alpha   90.00
_cell.angle_beta   90.00
_cell.angle_gamma   90.00
#
_symmetry.space_group_name_H-M   'P 1'
#
loop_
_entity.id
_entity.type
_entity.pdbx_description
1 polymer ?
#
loop_
_entity_poly.entity_id
_entity_poly.type
_entity_poly.pdbx_seq_one_letter_code
_entity_poly.pdbx_strand_id
1 'polypeptide(L)'
;MVVIPNRKDWSSRFHKAIWTPLGMSPFKLIYRKPYHLPVELKHKTYWAIKKLNTDWHAIGTHCLLELNEMENFQAQAYENDKLYKEKIKQWHDNKILPREFVLGQHVLLFNSRLKLFLGKLKSR
;
A
#
# COMPACT_ATOMS: atom_id res chain seq x y z
N MET A 1 -52.32 -53.17 -45.69
CA MET A 1 -50.96 -53.77 -45.74
C MET A 1 -50.09 -53.05 -44.73
N VAL A 2 -49.71 -53.71 -43.64
CA VAL A 2 -48.82 -53.15 -42.61
C VAL A 2 -47.38 -53.47 -43.01
N VAL A 3 -46.61 -52.43 -43.34
CA VAL A 3 -45.20 -52.56 -43.71
C VAL A 3 -44.35 -52.55 -42.44
N ILE A 4 -43.69 -53.67 -42.14
CA ILE A 4 -42.74 -53.76 -41.03
C ILE A 4 -41.42 -53.09 -41.46
N PRO A 5 -40.88 -52.11 -40.71
CA PRO A 5 -39.66 -51.42 -41.10
C PRO A 5 -38.41 -52.27 -40.83
N ASN A 6 -37.55 -52.38 -41.84
CA ASN A 6 -36.30 -53.14 -41.81
C ASN A 6 -35.21 -52.38 -41.01
N ARG A 7 -34.46 -53.09 -40.16
CA ARG A 7 -33.40 -52.58 -39.26
C ARG A 7 -32.27 -51.81 -39.97
N LYS A 8 -32.09 -51.97 -41.28
CA LYS A 8 -31.10 -51.21 -42.08
C LYS A 8 -31.49 -49.74 -42.37
N ASP A 9 -32.74 -49.35 -42.11
CA ASP A 9 -33.22 -47.99 -42.42
C ASP A 9 -32.85 -46.92 -41.37
N TRP A 10 -32.27 -47.34 -40.24
CA TRP A 10 -31.85 -46.42 -39.17
C TRP A 10 -30.67 -45.54 -39.58
N SER A 11 -29.72 -46.08 -40.34
CA SER A 11 -28.56 -45.33 -40.84
C SER A 11 -28.94 -44.27 -41.88
N SER A 12 -29.93 -44.57 -42.72
CA SER A 12 -30.39 -43.65 -43.78
C SER A 12 -31.08 -42.43 -43.15
N ARG A 13 -31.89 -42.65 -42.12
CA ARG A 13 -32.58 -41.60 -41.34
C ARG A 13 -31.62 -40.74 -40.54
N PHE A 14 -30.54 -41.32 -40.01
CA PHE A 14 -29.50 -40.56 -39.29
C PHE A 14 -28.77 -39.58 -40.23
N HIS A 15 -28.38 -40.03 -41.42
CA HIS A 15 -27.82 -39.15 -42.45
C HIS A 15 -28.81 -38.07 -42.89
N LYS A 16 -30.10 -38.42 -43.03
CA LYS A 16 -31.16 -37.48 -43.42
C LYS A 16 -31.49 -36.46 -42.33
N ALA A 17 -31.30 -36.81 -41.05
CA ALA A 17 -31.50 -35.92 -39.91
C ALA A 17 -30.35 -34.91 -39.73
N ILE A 18 -29.15 -35.20 -40.27
CA ILE A 18 -27.98 -34.32 -40.19
C ILE A 18 -28.07 -33.16 -41.20
N TRP A 19 -28.91 -33.29 -42.25
CA TRP A 19 -29.00 -32.33 -43.35
C TRP A 19 -30.36 -31.64 -43.32
N THR A 20 -30.53 -30.69 -42.40
CA THR A 20 -31.65 -29.73 -42.43
C THR A 20 -31.72 -29.06 -43.82
N PRO A 21 -32.90 -28.74 -44.39
CA PRO A 21 -33.03 -28.21 -45.77
C PRO A 21 -32.28 -26.90 -46.07
N LEU A 22 -31.63 -26.30 -45.07
CA LEU A 22 -30.77 -25.12 -45.16
C LEU A 22 -29.28 -25.42 -45.40
N GLY A 23 -28.87 -26.68 -45.51
CA GLY A 23 -27.47 -27.05 -45.81
C GLY A 23 -26.46 -26.73 -44.70
N MET A 24 -26.90 -26.68 -43.44
CA MET A 24 -26.03 -26.38 -42.31
C MET A 24 -25.82 -27.58 -41.39
N SER A 25 -24.54 -27.85 -41.07
CA SER A 25 -24.14 -28.81 -40.05
C SER A 25 -24.70 -28.41 -38.67
N PRO A 26 -25.17 -29.37 -37.83
CA PRO A 26 -25.61 -29.12 -36.47
C PRO A 26 -24.60 -28.32 -35.63
N PHE A 27 -23.30 -28.58 -35.82
CA PHE A 27 -22.22 -27.79 -35.21
C PHE A 27 -22.27 -26.33 -35.68
N LYS A 28 -22.45 -26.09 -36.97
CA LYS A 28 -22.54 -24.73 -37.51
C LYS A 28 -23.78 -23.98 -37.03
N LEU A 29 -24.84 -24.67 -36.58
CA LEU A 29 -26.06 -24.10 -36.00
C LEU A 29 -25.90 -23.78 -34.50
N ILE A 30 -25.27 -24.69 -33.76
CA ILE A 30 -24.95 -24.53 -32.32
C ILE A 30 -23.89 -23.44 -32.13
N TYR A 31 -22.90 -23.40 -33.00
CA TYR A 31 -21.79 -22.43 -32.97
C TYR A 31 -22.00 -21.22 -33.89
N ARG A 32 -23.20 -21.03 -34.50
CA ARG A 32 -23.52 -19.79 -35.25
C ARG A 32 -23.86 -18.60 -34.34
N LYS A 33 -24.05 -18.83 -33.03
CA LYS A 33 -24.16 -17.75 -32.05
C LYS A 33 -22.76 -17.26 -31.65
N PRO A 34 -22.60 -15.96 -31.38
CA PRO A 34 -21.48 -15.19 -31.86
C PRO A 34 -20.18 -15.66 -31.23
N TYR A 35 -19.22 -16.02 -32.08
CA TYR A 35 -17.80 -16.18 -31.72
C TYR A 35 -17.20 -14.90 -31.06
N HIS A 36 -17.97 -13.83 -30.95
CA HIS A 36 -17.64 -12.59 -30.23
C HIS A 36 -17.82 -12.68 -28.71
N LEU A 37 -18.72 -13.51 -28.19
CA LEU A 37 -19.00 -13.59 -26.75
C LEU A 37 -17.78 -14.01 -25.88
N PRO A 38 -17.00 -15.06 -26.23
CA PRO A 38 -15.83 -15.41 -25.44
C PRO A 38 -14.71 -14.37 -25.55
N VAL A 39 -14.61 -13.66 -26.67
CA VAL A 39 -13.63 -12.57 -26.87
C VAL A 39 -14.02 -11.35 -26.04
N GLU A 40 -15.30 -10.99 -26.01
CA GLU A 40 -15.82 -9.90 -25.18
C GLU A 40 -15.62 -10.15 -23.69
N LEU A 41 -15.82 -11.40 -23.23
CA LEU A 41 -15.56 -11.77 -21.84
C LEU A 41 -14.07 -11.68 -21.48
N LYS A 42 -13.17 -12.15 -22.35
CA LYS A 42 -11.72 -11.99 -22.17
C LYS A 42 -11.29 -10.53 -22.15
N HIS A 43 -11.86 -9.71 -23.03
CA HIS A 43 -11.59 -8.29 -23.08
C HIS A 43 -12.09 -7.56 -21.82
N LYS A 44 -13.31 -7.87 -21.35
CA LYS A 44 -13.88 -7.31 -20.10
C LYS A 44 -13.04 -7.69 -18.88
N THR A 45 -12.63 -8.95 -18.77
CA THR A 45 -11.75 -9.42 -17.67
C THR A 45 -10.38 -8.75 -17.74
N TYR A 46 -9.79 -8.61 -18.93
CA TYR A 46 -8.54 -7.86 -19.12
C TYR A 46 -8.64 -6.41 -18.64
N TRP A 47 -9.69 -5.68 -19.01
CA TRP A 47 -9.88 -4.30 -18.55
C TRP A 47 -10.14 -4.19 -17.06
N ALA A 48 -10.88 -5.13 -16.47
CA ALA A 48 -11.09 -5.18 -15.03
C ALA A 48 -9.76 -5.36 -14.27
N ILE A 49 -8.92 -6.30 -14.71
CA ILE A 49 -7.59 -6.52 -14.12
C ILE A 49 -6.70 -5.28 -14.30
N LYS A 50 -6.70 -4.69 -15.50
CA LYS A 50 -5.89 -3.49 -15.78
C LYS A 50 -6.29 -2.33 -14.86
N LYS A 51 -7.60 -2.13 -14.65
CA LYS A 51 -8.13 -1.09 -13.76
C LYS A 51 -7.73 -1.33 -12.30
N LEU A 52 -7.87 -2.57 -11.82
CA LEU A 52 -7.45 -2.92 -10.45
C LEU A 52 -5.96 -2.67 -10.23
N ASN A 53 -5.11 -2.99 -11.21
CA ASN A 53 -3.67 -2.75 -11.12
C ASN A 53 -3.31 -1.26 -11.12
N THR A 54 -4.01 -0.44 -11.92
CA THR A 54 -3.79 1.02 -11.92
C THR A 54 -4.24 1.64 -10.60
N ASP A 55 -5.39 1.21 -10.08
CA ASP A 55 -5.92 1.70 -8.81
C ASP A 55 -4.98 1.28 -7.66
N TRP A 56 -4.48 0.05 -7.66
CA TRP A 56 -3.49 -0.43 -6.70
C TRP A 56 -2.20 0.41 -6.72
N HIS A 57 -1.65 0.70 -7.90
CA HIS A 57 -0.45 1.51 -8.02
C HIS A 57 -0.69 2.95 -7.52
N ALA A 58 -1.84 3.54 -7.87
CA ALA A 58 -2.22 4.87 -7.40
C ALA A 58 -2.33 4.93 -5.87
N ILE A 59 -2.97 3.93 -5.25
CA ILE A 59 -3.07 3.81 -3.80
C ILE A 59 -1.67 3.64 -3.19
N GLY A 60 -0.83 2.77 -3.75
CA GLY A 60 0.54 2.57 -3.27
C GLY A 60 1.38 3.84 -3.31
N THR A 61 1.30 4.60 -4.40
CA THR A 61 2.01 5.89 -4.51
C THR A 61 1.48 6.92 -3.52
N HIS A 62 0.16 6.96 -3.29
CA HIS A 62 -0.44 7.87 -2.32
C HIS A 62 0.04 7.57 -0.90
N CYS A 63 -0.03 6.30 -0.48
CA CYS A 63 0.44 5.89 0.84
C CYS A 63 1.93 6.18 1.02
N LEU A 64 2.76 5.99 0.00
CA LEU A 64 4.19 6.30 0.06
C LEU A 64 4.44 7.81 0.23
N LEU A 65 3.68 8.65 -0.48
CA LEU A 65 3.77 10.10 -0.35
C LEU A 65 3.36 10.56 1.06
N GLU A 66 2.24 10.06 1.58
CA GLU A 66 1.79 10.37 2.95
C GLU A 66 2.83 9.97 3.99
N LEU A 67 3.42 8.78 3.88
CA LEU A 67 4.48 8.33 4.79
C LEU A 67 5.70 9.26 4.74
N ASN A 68 6.15 9.64 3.53
CA ASN A 68 7.28 10.54 3.37
C ASN A 68 6.99 11.94 3.94
N GLU A 69 5.77 12.45 3.78
CA GLU A 69 5.33 13.70 4.41
C GLU A 69 5.37 13.59 5.95
N MET A 70 4.87 12.49 6.51
CA MET A 70 4.92 12.24 7.96
C MET A 70 6.35 12.18 8.50
N GLU A 71 7.26 11.50 7.80
CA GLU A 71 8.69 11.44 8.15
C GLU A 71 9.32 12.83 8.14
N ASN A 72 9.00 13.66 7.14
CA ASN A 72 9.48 15.04 7.06
C ASN A 72 8.98 15.88 8.25
N PHE A 73 7.70 15.76 8.62
CA PHE A 73 7.16 16.47 9.79
C PHE A 73 7.85 16.05 11.09
N GLN A 74 8.14 14.76 11.26
CA GLN A 74 8.86 14.26 12.43
C GLN A 74 10.28 14.82 12.48
N ALA A 75 11.01 14.80 11.35
CA ALA A 75 12.36 15.35 11.27
C ALA A 75 12.37 16.85 11.60
N GLN A 76 11.42 17.61 11.05
CA GLN A 76 11.29 19.04 11.32
C GLN A 76 10.95 19.32 12.78
N ALA A 77 10.05 18.54 13.39
CA ALA A 77 9.70 18.69 14.81
C ALA A 77 10.92 18.45 15.72
N TYR A 78 11.74 17.43 15.41
CA TYR A 78 12.94 17.13 16.17
C TYR A 78 14.00 18.24 16.07
N GLU A 79 14.26 18.74 14.87
CA GLU A 79 15.18 19.86 14.67
C GLU A 79 14.69 21.13 15.38
N ASN A 80 13.39 21.41 15.33
CA ASN A 80 12.79 22.54 16.03
C ASN A 80 12.93 22.44 17.55
N ASP A 81 12.68 21.26 18.15
CA ASP A 81 12.84 21.03 19.59
C ASP A 81 14.31 21.19 20.02
N LYS A 82 15.24 20.64 19.22
CA LYS A 82 16.68 20.78 19.45
C LYS A 82 17.11 22.24 19.43
N LEU A 83 16.69 23.00 18.41
CA LEU A 83 16.99 24.43 18.30
C LEU A 83 16.40 25.24 19.46
N TYR A 84 15.18 24.91 19.91
CA TYR A 84 14.53 25.58 21.04
C TYR A 84 15.34 25.37 22.33
N LYS A 85 15.71 24.12 22.62
CA LYS A 85 16.54 23.77 23.79
C LYS A 85 17.90 24.46 23.75
N GLU A 86 18.53 24.51 22.57
CA GLU A 86 19.81 25.18 22.39
C GLU A 86 19.71 26.69 22.63
N LYS A 87 18.71 27.36 22.07
CA LYS A 87 18.48 28.80 22.29
C LYS A 87 18.26 29.13 23.76
N ILE A 88 17.48 28.33 24.46
CA ILE A 88 17.23 28.52 25.90
C ILE A 88 18.50 28.30 26.70
N LYS A 89 19.28 27.25 26.39
CA LYS A 89 20.56 27.01 27.03
C LYS A 89 21.51 28.20 26.83
N GLN A 90 21.66 28.68 25.59
CA GLN A 90 22.48 29.87 25.30
C GLN A 90 22.00 31.11 26.07
N TRP A 91 20.69 31.33 26.14
CA TRP A 91 20.13 32.44 26.90
C TRP A 91 20.42 32.33 28.40
N HIS A 92 20.33 31.12 28.97
CA HIS A 92 20.68 30.89 30.37
C HIS A 92 22.18 31.06 30.61
N ASP A 93 23.02 30.47 29.77
CA ASP A 93 24.48 30.53 29.89
C ASP A 93 24.97 31.98 29.80
N ASN A 94 24.40 32.79 28.90
CA ASN A 94 24.72 34.22 28.79
C ASN A 94 24.34 35.04 30.03
N LYS A 95 23.42 34.53 30.87
CA LYS A 95 23.02 35.17 32.13
C LYS A 95 23.81 34.67 33.34
N ILE A 96 24.62 33.62 33.18
CA ILE A 96 25.49 33.14 34.25
C ILE A 96 26.64 34.13 34.40
N LEU A 97 26.67 34.82 35.54
CA LEU A 97 27.79 35.70 35.87
C LEU A 97 29.00 34.84 36.28
N PRO A 98 30.20 35.12 35.77
CA PRO A 98 31.42 34.48 36.24
C PRO A 98 31.59 34.79 37.73
N ARG A 99 31.75 33.74 38.53
CA ARG A 99 32.05 33.83 39.96
C ARG A 99 33.42 33.23 40.21
N GLU A 100 34.27 34.00 40.85
CA GLU A 100 35.52 33.51 41.41
C GLU A 100 35.23 32.89 42.78
N PHE A 101 35.80 31.71 43.03
CA PHE A 101 35.65 30.99 44.29
C PHE A 101 36.99 30.93 45.00
N VAL A 102 36.98 31.20 46.30
CA VAL A 102 38.18 31.13 47.13
C VAL A 102 38.31 29.72 47.73
N LEU A 103 39.54 29.22 47.86
CA LEU A 103 39.81 27.97 48.56
C LEU A 103 39.21 28.01 49.98
N GLY A 104 38.35 27.03 50.28
CA GLY A 104 37.66 26.92 51.57
C GLY A 104 36.23 27.49 51.61
N GLN A 105 35.78 28.16 50.55
CA GLN A 105 34.41 28.67 50.44
C GLN A 105 33.39 27.52 50.34
N HIS A 106 32.30 27.61 51.11
CA HIS A 106 31.18 26.69 50.99
C HIS A 106 30.24 27.19 49.89
N VAL A 107 29.97 26.33 48.90
CA VAL A 107 29.10 26.65 47.78
C VAL A 107 27.99 25.62 47.71
N LEU A 108 26.79 26.06 47.40
CA LEU A 108 25.65 25.18 47.24
C LEU A 108 25.75 24.50 45.87
N LEU A 109 25.92 23.18 45.87
CA LEU A 109 25.96 22.40 44.63
C LEU A 109 24.57 21.82 44.37
N PHE A 110 23.97 22.20 43.25
CA PHE A 110 22.74 21.58 42.77
C PHE A 110 23.09 20.41 41.85
N ASN A 111 22.80 19.19 42.31
CA ASN A 111 22.82 18.01 41.46
C ASN A 111 21.37 17.59 41.20
N SER A 112 20.94 17.60 39.94
CA SER A 112 19.56 17.26 39.58
C SER A 112 19.15 15.84 40.01
N ARG A 113 20.11 14.90 40.10
CA ARG A 113 19.85 13.51 40.52
C ARG A 113 19.84 13.33 42.03
N LEU A 114 20.65 14.11 42.74
CA LEU A 114 20.87 13.90 44.18
C LEU A 114 20.17 14.97 45.04
N LYS A 115 19.66 16.07 44.48
CA LYS A 115 19.15 17.29 45.18
C LYS A 115 20.28 18.15 45.77
N LEU A 116 19.91 19.22 46.50
CA LEU A 116 20.84 20.21 47.04
C LEU A 116 21.67 19.65 48.19
N PHE A 117 22.98 19.82 48.14
CA PHE A 117 23.87 19.52 49.26
C PHE A 117 24.90 20.62 49.49
N LEU A 118 25.28 20.74 50.75
CA LEU A 118 26.43 21.54 51.17
C LEU A 118 27.69 20.70 50.96
N GLY A 119 28.57 21.14 50.06
CA GLY A 119 29.80 20.43 49.74
C GLY A 119 30.94 21.39 49.37
N LYS A 120 32.18 21.00 49.68
CA LYS A 120 33.37 21.76 49.27
C LYS A 120 33.69 21.46 47.81
N LEU A 121 33.85 22.50 46.99
CA LEU A 121 34.33 22.38 45.61
C LEU A 121 35.83 22.04 45.62
N LYS A 122 36.21 20.91 45.02
CA LYS A 122 37.61 20.60 44.71
C LYS A 122 37.84 20.87 43.23
N SER A 123 38.87 21.66 42.90
CA SER A 123 39.37 21.76 41.52
C SER A 123 39.84 20.38 41.07
N ARG A 124 39.60 20.06 39.79
CA ARG A 124 40.17 18.89 39.14
C ARG A 124 41.55 19.21 38.59
#